data_AF-A0A8T8LVX0-F1
#
_entry.id   AF-A0A8T8LVX0-F1
#
_cell.length_a   1.000
_cell.length_b   1.000
_cell.length_c   1.000
_cell.angle_alpha   90.00
_cell.angle_beta   90.00
_cell.angle_gamma   90.00
#
_symmetry.space_group_name_H-M   'P 1'
#
loop_
_entity.id
_entity.type
_entity.pdbx_description
1 polymer ?
#
loop_
_entity_poly.entity_id
_entity_poly.type
_entity_poly.pdbx_seq_one_letter_code
_entity_poly.pdbx_strand_id
1 'polypeptide(L)' 'MNEILDQLRKEFATPCPSLSAVRERYFSHLSNDRNLLRKINAGRIDLKVSRTGGSRQGHPFVYLHDLANYLSAIVTNRAA' A
#
# COMPACT_ATOMS: atom_id res chain seq x y z
N MET A 1 5.22 12.21 11.47
CA MET A 1 4.33 11.66 10.41
C MET A 1 4.76 12.03 8.98
N ASN A 2 5.85 12.80 8.79
CA ASN A 2 6.42 13.09 7.45
C ASN A 2 7.60 12.18 7.07
N GLU A 3 8.33 11.65 8.05
CA GLU A 3 9.55 10.87 7.80
C GLU A 3 9.28 9.58 7.03
N ILE A 4 8.16 8.89 7.31
CA ILE A 4 7.75 7.68 6.56
C ILE A 4 7.39 8.04 5.12
N LEU A 5 6.69 9.15 4.89
CA LEU A 5 6.33 9.59 3.54
C LEU A 5 7.58 10.01 2.75
N ASP A 6 8.52 10.70 3.38
CA ASP A 6 9.76 11.12 2.73
C ASP A 6 10.69 9.93 2.45
N GLN A 7 10.69 8.92 3.31
CA GLN A 7 11.35 7.64 3.05
C GLN A 7 10.72 6.90 1.87
N LEU A 8 9.38 6.81 1.85
CA LEU A 8 8.65 6.20 0.75
C LEU A 8 8.88 6.90 -0.59
N ARG A 9 8.99 8.24 -0.59
CA ARG A 9 9.34 9.02 -1.79
C ARG A 9 10.74 8.74 -2.32
N LYS A 10 11.68 8.33 -1.45
CA LYS A 10 13.02 7.90 -1.88
C LYS A 10 13.00 6.46 -2.43
N GLU A 11 12.16 5.60 -1.87
CA GLU A 11 12.05 4.20 -2.29
C GLU A 11 11.26 4.02 -3.59
N PHE A 12 10.20 4.80 -3.77
CA PHE A 12 9.37 4.79 -4.96
C PHE A 12 9.62 6.05 -5.78
N ALA A 13 10.21 5.87 -6.96
CA ALA A 13 10.40 6.96 -7.94
C ALA A 13 9.07 7.55 -8.48
N THR A 14 7.93 6.92 -8.16
CA THR A 14 6.61 7.35 -8.62
C THR A 14 5.70 7.68 -7.44
N PRO A 15 4.88 8.74 -7.51
CA PRO A 15 3.96 9.13 -6.43
C PRO A 15 2.77 8.17 -6.26
N CYS A 16 2.51 7.33 -7.26
CA CYS A 16 1.42 6.36 -7.30
C CYS A 16 1.98 4.98 -7.67
N PRO A 17 2.65 4.28 -6.74
CA PRO A 17 3.13 2.94 -7.01
C PRO A 17 1.99 1.97 -7.33
N SER A 18 2.28 1.02 -8.22
CA SER A 18 1.36 -0.08 -8.51
C SER A 18 1.23 -0.99 -7.28
N LEU A 19 0.08 -1.66 -7.17
CA LEU A 19 -0.13 -2.62 -6.09
C LEU A 19 0.96 -3.72 -6.08
N SER A 20 1.43 -4.12 -7.27
CA SER A 20 2.50 -5.13 -7.41
C SER A 20 3.81 -4.67 -6.80
N ALA A 21 4.22 -3.42 -7.00
CA ALA A 21 5.45 -2.86 -6.44
C ALA A 21 5.37 -2.74 -4.91
N VAL A 22 4.23 -2.30 -4.39
CA VAL A 22 3.99 -2.24 -2.93
C VAL A 22 3.97 -3.65 -2.34
N ARG A 23 3.35 -4.62 -3.03
CA ARG A 23 3.36 -6.01 -2.61
C ARG A 23 4.78 -6.53 -2.53
N GLU A 24 5.59 -6.35 -3.57
CA GLU A 24 6.94 -6.90 -3.61
C GLU A 24 7.83 -6.33 -2.49
N ARG A 25 7.69 -5.04 -2.18
CA ARG A 25 8.47 -4.36 -1.12
C ARG A 25 8.00 -4.69 0.30
N TYR A 26 6.70 -4.56 0.58
CA TYR A 26 6.15 -4.62 1.94
C TYR A 26 5.42 -5.93 2.25
N PHE A 27 4.90 -6.58 1.22
CA PHE A 27 4.14 -7.82 1.34
C PHE A 27 4.78 -8.95 0.54
N SER A 28 6.10 -9.08 0.60
CA SER A 28 6.87 -10.12 -0.10
C SER A 28 6.41 -11.54 0.26
N HIS A 29 5.84 -11.71 1.45
CA HIS A 29 5.20 -12.95 1.90
C HIS A 29 3.89 -13.29 1.16
N LEU A 30 3.32 -12.35 0.39
CA LEU A 30 2.14 -12.59 -0.43
C LEU A 30 2.57 -12.92 -1.86
N SER A 31 2.22 -14.12 -2.30
CA SER A 31 2.61 -14.63 -3.62
C SER A 31 1.94 -13.92 -4.80
N ASN A 32 0.77 -13.28 -4.59
CA ASN A 32 0.06 -12.60 -5.67
C ASN A 32 -0.73 -11.36 -5.19
N ASP A 33 -0.93 -10.43 -6.12
CA ASP A 33 -1.68 -9.19 -5.93
C ASP A 33 -3.15 -9.44 -5.54
N ARG A 34 -3.73 -10.52 -6.07
CA ARG A 34 -5.11 -10.91 -5.76
C ARG A 34 -5.29 -11.25 -4.27
N ASN A 35 -4.28 -11.85 -3.64
CA ASN A 35 -4.30 -12.22 -2.22
C ASN A 35 -4.14 -10.98 -1.34
N LEU A 36 -3.33 -10.01 -1.77
CA LEU A 36 -3.24 -8.70 -1.14
C LEU A 36 -4.60 -7.98 -1.19
N LEU A 37 -5.21 -7.88 -2.38
CA LEU A 37 -6.55 -7.31 -2.54
C LEU A 37 -7.61 -8.03 -1.70
N ARG A 38 -7.54 -9.37 -1.62
CA ARG A 38 -8.45 -10.15 -0.79
C ARG A 38 -8.30 -9.82 0.70
N LYS A 39 -7.07 -9.68 1.19
CA LYS A 39 -6.79 -9.31 2.59
C LYS A 39 -7.24 -7.89 2.90
N ILE A 40 -7.07 -6.97 1.97
CA ILE A 40 -7.56 -5.58 2.06
C ILE A 40 -9.08 -5.56 2.12
N ASN A 41 -9.75 -6.24 1.16
CA ASN A 41 -11.21 -6.35 1.14
C ASN A 41 -11.78 -7.06 2.38
N ALA A 42 -11.01 -7.97 2.99
CA ALA A 42 -11.38 -8.65 4.22
C ALA A 42 -11.13 -7.80 5.49
N GLY A 43 -10.68 -6.55 5.36
CA GLY A 43 -10.39 -5.66 6.48
C GLY A 43 -9.18 -6.10 7.32
N ARG A 44 -8.37 -7.05 6.84
CA ARG A 44 -7.14 -7.48 7.53
C ARG A 44 -5.96 -6.55 7.32
N ILE A 45 -6.04 -5.72 6.27
CA ILE A 45 -5.04 -4.73 5.90
C ILE A 45 -5.83 -3.45 5.64
N ASP A 46 -5.68 -2.47 6.51
CA ASP A 46 -6.33 -1.16 6.38
C ASP A 46 -5.56 -0.26 5.40
N LEU A 47 -5.37 -0.76 4.18
CA LEU A 47 -4.68 -0.04 3.11
C LEU A 47 -5.68 0.29 2.01
N LYS A 48 -5.81 1.58 1.72
CA LYS A 48 -6.69 2.05 0.64
C LYS A 48 -6.04 1.79 -0.72
N VAL A 49 -6.79 1.11 -1.59
CA VAL A 49 -6.37 0.83 -2.98
C VAL A 49 -7.32 1.54 -3.93
N SER A 50 -6.75 2.33 -4.82
CA SER A 50 -7.48 2.99 -5.91
C SER A 50 -7.27 2.22 -7.21
N ARG A 51 -8.16 2.44 -8.20
CA ARG A 51 -8.06 1.79 -9.52
C ARG A 51 -8.15 2.83 -10.61
N THR A 52 -7.33 2.68 -11.64
CA THR A 52 -7.32 3.61 -12.77
C THR A 52 -8.65 3.53 -13.53
N GLY A 53 -9.30 4.67 -13.76
CA GLY A 53 -10.52 4.75 -14.56
C GLY A 53 -11.81 4.32 -13.85
N GLY A 54 -11.81 4.20 -12.52
CA GLY A 54 -13.03 3.97 -11.72
C GLY A 54 -13.74 2.62 -11.93
N SER A 55 -13.27 1.81 -12.88
CA SER A 55 -13.84 0.50 -13.20
C SER A 55 -13.15 -0.61 -12.41
N ARG A 56 -13.84 -1.74 -12.22
CA ARG A 56 -13.27 -2.93 -11.57
C ARG A 56 -12.09 -3.54 -12.35
N GLN A 57 -11.94 -3.21 -13.62
CA GLN A 57 -10.87 -3.66 -14.51
C GLN A 57 -9.64 -2.75 -14.50
N GLY A 58 -9.73 -1.58 -13.85
CA GLY A 58 -8.61 -0.65 -13.74
C GLY A 58 -7.41 -1.24 -13.00
N HIS A 59 -6.21 -0.83 -13.42
CA HIS A 59 -4.97 -1.20 -12.75
C HIS A 59 -5.00 -0.70 -11.30
N PRO A 60 -4.81 -1.59 -10.30
CA PRO A 60 -4.82 -1.18 -8.91
C PRO A 60 -3.52 -0.46 -8.55
N PHE A 61 -3.66 0.71 -7.95
CA PHE A 61 -2.56 1.53 -7.47
C PHE A 61 -2.84 2.02 -6.06
N VAL A 62 -1.78 2.38 -5.35
CA VAL A 62 -1.86 2.89 -3.98
C VAL A 62 -1.21 4.25 -3.96
N TYR A 63 -1.84 5.21 -3.29
CA TYR A 63 -1.22 6.50 -3.07
C TYR A 63 -0.16 6.39 -1.97
N LEU A 64 0.98 7.07 -2.16
CA LEU A 64 2.05 7.07 -1.14
C LEU A 64 1.58 7.58 0.22
N HIS A 65 0.64 8.52 0.26
CA HIS A 65 0.08 9.01 1.53
C HIS A 65 -0.73 7.94 2.26
N ASP A 66 -1.53 7.15 1.55
CA ASP A 66 -2.30 6.05 2.13
C ASP A 66 -1.36 4.97 2.67
N LEU A 67 -0.29 4.66 1.92
CA LEU A 67 0.75 3.72 2.38
C LEU A 67 1.49 4.24 3.62
N ALA A 68 1.84 5.53 3.64
CA ALA A 68 2.51 6.15 4.77
C ALA A 68 1.64 6.11 6.03
N ASN A 69 0.34 6.39 5.90
CA ASN A 69 -0.61 6.32 7.01
C ASN A 69 -0.72 4.91 7.57
N TYR A 70 -0.84 3.91 6.70
CA TYR A 70 -0.88 2.49 7.10
C TYR A 70 0.40 2.06 7.84
N LEU A 71 1.58 2.39 7.29
CA LEU A 71 2.85 2.06 7.93
C LEU A 71 3.03 2.80 9.26
N SER A 72 2.64 4.07 9.33
CA SER A 72 2.67 4.85 10.57
C SER A 72 1.79 4.20 11.64
N ALA A 73 0.58 3.77 11.28
CA ALA A 73 -0.33 3.10 12.21
C ALA A 73 0.27 1.79 12.74
N ILE A 74 0.93 1.00 11.89
CA ILE A 74 1.62 -0.22 12.34
C ILE A 74 2.78 0.10 13.28
N VAL A 75 3.63 1.06 12.92
CA VAL A 75 4.79 1.44 13.73
C VAL A 75 4.33 1.94 15.11
N THR A 76 3.31 2.79 15.15
CA THR A 76 2.72 3.27 16.40
C THR A 76 2.11 2.13 17.22
N ASN A 77 1.35 1.21 16.59
CA ASN A 77 0.75 0.07 17.29
C ASN A 77 1.79 -0.94 17.80
N ARG A 78 2.95 -1.01 17.17
CA ARG A 78 4.05 -1.90 17.59
C ARG A 78 4.92 -1.29 18.70
N ALA A 79 4.81 0.01 18.92
CA ALA A 79 5.52 0.75 19.96
C ALA A 79 4.71 0.95 21.26
N ALA A 80 3.46 0.46 21.28
CA ALA A 80 2.57 0.46 22.44
C ALA A 80 2.53 -0.92 23.10
#